data_AF-A0A924YLL9-F1
#
_entry.id   AF-A0A924YLL9-F1
#
_cell.length_a   1.000
_cell.length_b   1.000
_cell.length_c   1.000
_cell.angle_alpha   90.00
_cell.angle_beta   90.00
_cell.angle_gamma   90.00
#
_symmetry.space_group_name_H-M   'P 1'
#
loop_
_entity.id
_entity.type
_entity.pdbx_description
1 polymer ?
#
loop_
_entity_poly.entity_id
_entity_poly.type
_entity_poly.pdbx_seq_one_letter_code
_entity_poly.pdbx_strand_id
1 'polypeptide(L)'
;MLLSSWMESLKQVLRTKSLRTRHRPGNAGRQSLSQMPAQFESLESRCYLSVSSVFDSMTNTLTITSDAKDAIKVGANADGMVTVNKSAISPAVNASAVQMLVVTGGAGANTIDLSAISTSVFTSLTSVTVNGGAGADRITGTALADNLNGGEGND
;
A
#
# COMPACT_ATOMS: atom_id res chain seq x y z
N MET A 1 13.01 -2.89 32.52
CA MET A 1 13.85 -3.34 31.40
C MET A 1 13.53 -2.48 30.20
N LEU A 2 14.53 -1.68 29.82
CA LEU A 2 14.77 -0.96 28.57
C LEU A 2 13.67 -0.05 27.99
N LEU A 3 13.93 1.24 28.20
CA LEU A 3 13.46 2.35 27.39
C LEU A 3 14.01 2.29 25.95
N SER A 4 13.26 2.90 25.05
CA SER A 4 13.67 3.99 24.13
C SER A 4 13.63 3.72 22.62
N SER A 5 13.15 4.78 21.94
CA SER A 5 13.73 5.37 20.73
C SER A 5 13.16 4.92 19.39
N TRP A 6 12.12 5.62 18.94
CA TRP A 6 12.12 6.30 17.63
C TRP A 6 10.87 7.19 17.53
N MET A 7 11.01 8.51 17.74
CA MET A 7 10.20 9.62 17.17
C MET A 7 10.33 10.96 17.91
N GLU A 8 11.33 11.15 18.78
CA GLU A 8 11.86 12.51 18.99
C GLU A 8 12.76 12.88 17.81
N SER A 9 12.24 13.68 16.89
CA SER A 9 12.95 14.85 16.34
C SER A 9 12.27 15.27 15.04
N LEU A 10 11.63 16.44 15.06
CA LEU A 10 11.64 17.44 13.97
C LEU A 10 10.96 18.73 14.47
N LYS A 11 11.55 19.36 15.49
CA LYS A 11 11.31 20.78 15.78
C LYS A 11 12.62 21.53 15.58
N GLN A 12 12.87 21.97 14.35
CA GLN A 12 13.84 23.03 14.07
C GLN A 12 13.07 24.23 13.48
N VAL A 13 12.81 25.23 14.32
CA VAL A 13 13.60 26.46 14.45
C VAL A 13 13.24 27.45 13.34
N LEU A 14 12.31 28.36 13.65
CA LEU A 14 12.37 29.72 13.14
C LEU A 14 12.67 30.65 14.31
N ARG A 15 13.96 30.92 14.48
CA ARG A 15 14.47 32.06 15.24
C ARG A 15 14.33 33.29 14.36
N THR A 16 13.48 34.24 14.75
CA THR A 16 13.65 35.64 14.35
C THR A 16 13.67 36.50 15.59
N LYS A 17 14.83 37.13 15.81
CA LYS A 17 15.13 38.01 16.94
C LYS A 17 14.41 39.35 16.79
N SER A 18 13.84 39.78 17.91
CA SER A 18 13.87 41.13 18.49
C SER A 18 13.63 42.35 17.60
N LEU A 19 12.56 43.07 17.92
CA LEU A 19 12.63 44.51 18.14
C LEU A 19 11.93 44.87 19.45
N ARG A 20 12.67 45.55 20.33
CA ARG A 20 12.20 46.14 21.59
C ARG A 20 11.57 47.50 21.27
N THR A 21 10.36 47.74 21.77
CA THR A 21 9.86 49.10 22.04
C THR A 21 9.14 49.09 23.39
N ARG A 22 9.44 50.10 24.22
CA ARG A 22 8.93 50.31 25.59
C ARG A 22 7.92 51.47 25.58
N HIS A 23 7.07 51.50 26.62
CA HIS A 23 6.03 52.49 27.01
C HIS A 23 4.63 52.24 26.41
N ARG A 24 3.51 52.25 27.14
CA ARG A 24 3.09 52.69 28.51
C ARG A 24 1.83 51.89 28.90
N PRO A 25 1.46 51.75 30.20
CA PRO A 25 0.26 51.03 30.61
C PRO A 25 -0.97 51.92 30.47
N GLY A 26 -2.01 51.40 29.82
CA GLY A 26 -3.31 52.04 29.64
C GLY A 26 -4.41 51.02 29.88
N ASN A 27 -5.38 51.43 30.67
CA ASN A 27 -6.36 50.63 31.40
C ASN A 27 -7.53 50.16 30.52
N ALA A 28 -8.20 49.10 30.99
CA ALA A 28 -9.60 48.71 30.73
C ALA A 28 -9.98 48.10 29.37
N GLY A 29 -10.68 46.96 29.46
CA GLY A 29 -11.51 46.44 28.36
C GLY A 29 -11.43 44.94 28.11
N ARG A 30 -11.67 44.10 29.13
CA ARG A 30 -12.02 42.69 28.91
C ARG A 30 -13.36 42.63 28.19
N GLN A 31 -13.34 42.49 26.86
CA GLN A 31 -14.44 41.92 26.11
C GLN A 31 -13.89 40.72 25.36
N SER A 32 -13.91 39.60 26.08
CA SER A 32 -13.77 38.26 25.51
C SER A 32 -14.93 38.08 24.53
N LEU A 33 -14.70 38.39 23.27
CA LEU A 33 -15.53 37.85 22.20
C LEU A 33 -15.42 36.34 22.32
N SER A 34 -16.53 35.73 22.71
CA SER A 34 -16.74 34.30 22.79
C SER A 34 -16.41 33.71 21.42
N GLN A 35 -15.14 33.35 21.24
CA GLN A 35 -14.65 32.69 20.05
C GLN A 35 -15.24 31.29 20.11
N MET A 36 -16.44 31.15 19.56
CA MET A 36 -17.07 29.85 19.41
C MET A 36 -16.11 28.98 18.62
N PRO A 37 -15.61 27.88 19.19
CA PRO A 37 -14.70 27.02 18.47
C PRO A 37 -15.46 26.46 17.27
N ALA A 38 -14.94 26.68 16.06
CA ALA A 38 -15.40 25.98 14.88
C ALA A 38 -15.25 24.48 15.15
N GLN A 39 -16.36 23.78 15.29
CA GLN A 39 -16.36 22.33 15.42
C GLN A 39 -16.06 21.76 14.02
N PHE A 40 -14.78 21.51 13.77
CA PHE A 40 -14.36 20.72 12.63
C PHE A 40 -14.31 19.26 13.07
N GLU A 41 -15.18 18.43 12.51
CA GLU A 41 -15.06 16.99 12.64
C GLU A 41 -13.76 16.56 11.95
N SER A 42 -12.89 15.86 12.67
CA SER A 42 -11.67 15.31 12.07
C SER A 42 -12.08 14.30 11.01
N LEU A 43 -11.86 14.64 9.74
CA LEU A 43 -12.00 13.68 8.64
C LEU A 43 -11.12 12.47 8.97
N GLU A 44 -11.73 11.29 9.03
CA GLU A 44 -10.98 10.05 9.18
C GLU A 44 -9.95 9.95 8.05
N SER A 45 -8.76 9.46 8.37
CA SER A 45 -7.75 9.21 7.34
C SER A 45 -8.26 8.11 6.41
N ARG A 46 -8.43 8.42 5.11
CA ARG A 46 -8.75 7.41 4.10
C ARG A 46 -7.50 6.57 3.85
N CYS A 47 -7.56 5.28 4.19
CA CYS A 47 -6.61 4.30 3.71
C CYS A 47 -7.17 3.71 2.40
N TYR A 48 -6.67 4.16 1.26
CA TYR A 48 -6.99 3.50 -0.02
C TYR A 48 -6.10 2.27 -0.15
N LEU A 49 -6.73 1.10 -0.35
CA LEU A 49 -6.03 -0.11 -0.73
C LEU A 49 -5.60 0.06 -2.19
N SER A 50 -4.32 0.34 -2.43
CA SER A 50 -3.80 0.48 -3.78
C SER A 50 -3.69 -0.87 -4.50
N VAL A 51 -3.67 -1.98 -3.75
CA VAL A 51 -3.70 -3.36 -4.27
C VAL A 51 -4.90 -4.10 -3.67
N SER A 52 -5.70 -4.71 -4.54
CA SER A 52 -6.87 -5.53 -4.19
C SER A 52 -6.71 -6.95 -4.71
N SER A 53 -7.35 -7.92 -4.05
CA SER A 53 -7.34 -9.32 -4.47
C SER A 53 -8.72 -9.94 -4.32
N VAL A 54 -9.14 -10.71 -5.32
CA VAL A 54 -10.41 -11.44 -5.33
C VAL A 54 -10.18 -12.86 -5.81
N PHE A 55 -10.71 -13.83 -5.08
CA PHE A 55 -10.68 -15.24 -5.48
C PHE A 55 -12.09 -15.70 -5.86
N ASP A 56 -12.22 -16.22 -7.07
CA ASP A 56 -13.43 -16.88 -7.55
C ASP A 56 -13.31 -18.39 -7.40
N SER A 57 -14.09 -18.97 -6.48
CA SER A 57 -14.08 -20.40 -6.20
C SER A 57 -14.75 -21.25 -7.28
N MET A 58 -15.52 -20.66 -8.19
CA MET A 58 -16.16 -21.39 -9.30
C MET A 58 -15.16 -21.68 -10.42
N THR A 59 -14.25 -20.76 -10.65
CA THR A 59 -13.22 -20.84 -11.71
C THR A 59 -11.82 -21.11 -11.16
N ASN A 60 -11.65 -21.13 -9.83
CA ASN A 60 -10.36 -21.23 -9.15
C ASN A 60 -9.37 -20.13 -9.58
N THR A 61 -9.90 -18.94 -9.87
CA THR A 61 -9.11 -17.79 -10.35
C THR A 61 -8.83 -16.84 -9.20
N LEU A 62 -7.56 -16.53 -8.99
CA LEU A 62 -7.14 -15.43 -8.15
C LEU A 62 -6.80 -14.22 -9.02
N THR A 63 -7.53 -13.12 -8.84
CA THR A 63 -7.28 -11.85 -9.50
C THR A 63 -6.70 -10.86 -8.50
N ILE A 64 -5.58 -10.25 -8.85
CA ILE A 64 -4.92 -9.19 -8.07
C ILE A 64 -4.81 -7.95 -8.96
N THR A 65 -5.30 -6.82 -8.48
CA THR A 65 -5.33 -5.57 -9.24
C THR A 65 -4.79 -4.42 -8.42
N SER A 66 -3.97 -3.58 -9.04
CA SER A 66 -3.52 -2.30 -8.50
C SER A 66 -4.12 -1.11 -9.26
N ASP A 67 -4.25 0.03 -8.60
CA ASP A 67 -4.73 1.29 -9.19
C ASP A 67 -3.67 2.39 -9.29
N ALA A 68 -2.46 2.15 -8.79
CA ALA A 68 -1.38 3.13 -8.71
C ALA A 68 -0.02 2.46 -8.91
N LYS A 69 1.04 3.16 -8.49
CA LYS A 69 2.40 2.62 -8.49
C LYS A 69 2.56 1.72 -7.26
N ASP A 70 2.58 0.40 -7.48
CA ASP A 70 2.66 -0.56 -6.38
C ASP A 70 3.78 -1.59 -6.52
N ALA A 71 4.20 -2.10 -5.37
CA ALA A 71 4.91 -3.38 -5.30
C ALA A 71 3.87 -4.48 -5.05
N ILE A 72 3.88 -5.52 -5.86
CA ILE A 72 2.99 -6.68 -5.77
C ILE A 72 3.86 -7.92 -5.70
N LYS A 73 4.00 -8.48 -4.50
CA LYS A 73 4.68 -9.75 -4.28
C LYS A 73 3.67 -10.83 -3.91
N VAL A 74 3.52 -11.84 -4.75
CA VAL A 74 2.59 -12.95 -4.52
C VAL A 74 3.35 -14.18 -4.06
N GLY A 75 2.81 -14.86 -3.06
CA GLY A 75 3.37 -16.11 -2.55
C GLY A 75 2.43 -16.80 -1.58
N ALA A 76 2.95 -17.71 -0.77
CA ALA A 76 2.20 -18.38 0.28
C ALA A 76 2.93 -18.28 1.63
N ASN A 77 2.17 -18.24 2.72
CA ASN A 77 2.73 -18.31 4.07
C ASN A 77 3.06 -19.77 4.47
N ALA A 78 3.54 -19.96 5.70
CA ALA A 78 3.88 -21.29 6.23
C ALA A 78 2.67 -22.24 6.33
N ASP A 79 1.46 -21.69 6.43
CA ASP A 79 0.20 -22.46 6.49
C ASP A 79 -0.32 -22.83 5.09
N GLY A 80 0.38 -22.44 4.02
CA GLY A 80 -0.04 -22.69 2.64
C GLY A 80 -1.11 -21.72 2.12
N MET A 81 -1.37 -20.62 2.84
CA MET A 81 -2.35 -19.60 2.46
C MET A 81 -1.71 -18.54 1.56
N VAL A 82 -2.44 -18.08 0.55
CA VAL A 82 -1.99 -17.04 -0.38
C VAL A 82 -1.73 -15.74 0.37
N THR A 83 -0.61 -15.10 0.01
CA THR A 83 -0.21 -13.80 0.51
C THR A 83 0.06 -12.82 -0.63
N VAL A 84 -0.28 -11.56 -0.40
CA VAL A 84 0.14 -10.42 -1.21
C VAL A 84 0.96 -9.50 -0.31
N ASN A 85 2.18 -9.16 -0.73
CA ASN A 85 3.12 -8.36 0.05
C ASN A 85 3.37 -8.91 1.46
N LYS A 86 3.45 -10.24 1.59
CA LYS A 86 3.62 -11.01 2.84
C LYS A 86 2.42 -11.00 3.79
N SER A 87 1.32 -10.33 3.43
CA SER A 87 0.08 -10.36 4.19
C SER A 87 -0.87 -11.39 3.57
N ALA A 88 -1.47 -12.24 4.40
CA ALA A 88 -2.50 -13.16 3.92
C ALA A 88 -3.69 -12.37 3.36
N ILE A 89 -4.22 -12.84 2.23
CA ILE A 89 -5.40 -12.21 1.63
C ILE A 89 -6.67 -12.56 2.43
N SER A 90 -7.69 -11.71 2.33
CA SER A 90 -8.99 -11.91 2.98
C SER A 90 -10.12 -11.87 1.95
N PRO A 91 -11.01 -12.89 1.92
CA PRO A 91 -10.98 -14.12 2.71
C PRO A 91 -9.73 -14.96 2.41
N ALA A 92 -9.32 -15.80 3.36
CA ALA A 92 -8.11 -16.60 3.23
C ALA A 92 -8.29 -17.71 2.18
N VAL A 93 -7.32 -17.84 1.27
CA VAL A 93 -7.34 -18.80 0.16
C VAL A 93 -6.14 -19.75 0.26
N ASN A 94 -6.37 -21.05 0.11
CA ASN A 94 -5.27 -22.02 0.00
C ASN A 94 -4.57 -21.86 -1.35
N ALA A 95 -3.23 -21.77 -1.34
CA ALA A 95 -2.44 -21.66 -2.56
C ALA A 95 -2.64 -22.85 -3.50
N SER A 96 -2.87 -24.05 -2.94
CA SER A 96 -3.18 -25.27 -3.71
C SER A 96 -4.54 -25.24 -4.41
N ALA A 97 -5.45 -24.32 -4.04
CA ALA A 97 -6.76 -24.17 -4.67
C ALA A 97 -6.76 -23.18 -5.85
N VAL A 98 -5.66 -22.44 -6.07
CA VAL A 98 -5.54 -21.48 -7.17
C VAL A 98 -5.13 -22.24 -8.43
N GLN A 99 -5.97 -22.18 -9.47
CA GLN A 99 -5.69 -22.78 -10.77
C GLN A 99 -5.23 -21.76 -11.80
N MET A 100 -5.79 -20.55 -11.73
CA MET A 100 -5.42 -19.42 -12.58
C MET A 100 -5.06 -18.22 -11.74
N LEU A 101 -3.94 -17.57 -12.05
CA LEU A 101 -3.50 -16.33 -11.42
C LEU A 101 -3.50 -15.21 -12.46
N VAL A 102 -4.21 -14.14 -12.16
CA VAL A 102 -4.23 -12.91 -12.97
C VAL A 102 -3.74 -11.76 -12.10
N VAL A 103 -2.68 -11.08 -12.53
CA VAL A 103 -2.14 -9.91 -11.85
C VAL A 103 -2.10 -8.72 -12.81
N THR A 104 -2.72 -7.62 -12.42
CA THR A 104 -2.76 -6.38 -13.19
C THR A 104 -2.21 -5.24 -12.34
N GLY A 105 -1.08 -4.66 -12.77
CA GLY A 105 -0.53 -3.45 -12.18
C GLY A 105 -1.37 -2.20 -12.53
N GLY A 106 -1.18 -1.15 -11.76
CA GLY A 106 -1.84 0.14 -11.95
C GLY A 106 -1.02 1.07 -12.85
N ALA A 107 -1.27 2.38 -12.72
CA ALA A 107 -0.46 3.39 -13.39
C ALA A 107 0.85 3.68 -12.62
N GLY A 108 1.93 3.98 -13.34
CA GLY A 108 3.25 4.23 -12.79
C GLY A 108 4.13 2.97 -12.78
N ALA A 109 5.34 3.08 -12.22
CA ALA A 109 6.33 2.00 -12.23
C ALA A 109 6.04 0.92 -11.18
N ASN A 110 5.34 -0.15 -11.58
CA ASN A 110 5.02 -1.28 -10.71
C ASN A 110 6.19 -2.26 -10.58
N THR A 111 6.26 -2.94 -9.44
CA THR A 111 7.17 -4.08 -9.26
C THR A 111 6.35 -5.31 -8.93
N ILE A 112 6.19 -6.20 -9.91
CA ILE A 112 5.42 -7.44 -9.77
C ILE A 112 6.38 -8.60 -9.64
N ASP A 113 6.35 -9.29 -8.50
CA ASP A 113 7.24 -10.40 -8.16
C ASP A 113 6.45 -11.66 -7.82
N LEU A 114 6.48 -12.62 -8.73
CA LEU A 114 5.85 -13.93 -8.60
C LEU A 114 6.87 -15.05 -8.36
N SER A 115 8.15 -14.72 -8.11
CA SER A 115 9.23 -15.70 -7.92
C SER A 115 9.03 -16.62 -6.70
N ALA A 116 8.19 -16.21 -5.74
CA ALA A 116 7.86 -17.00 -4.56
C ALA A 116 6.77 -18.07 -4.83
N ILE A 117 6.21 -18.13 -6.04
CA ILE A 117 5.26 -19.15 -6.45
C ILE A 117 6.02 -20.42 -6.83
N SER A 118 5.88 -21.46 -5.99
CA SER A 118 6.43 -22.80 -6.23
C SER A 118 5.33 -23.78 -6.59
N THR A 119 5.63 -24.69 -7.52
CA THR A 119 4.74 -25.81 -7.92
C THR A 119 4.45 -26.79 -6.78
N SER A 120 5.30 -26.83 -5.74
CA SER A 120 5.08 -27.64 -4.55
C SER A 120 3.99 -27.08 -3.62
N VAL A 121 3.67 -25.79 -3.74
CA VAL A 121 2.70 -25.09 -2.87
C VAL A 121 1.45 -24.70 -3.67
N PHE A 122 1.65 -24.16 -4.87
CA PHE A 122 0.59 -23.85 -5.84
C PHE A 122 0.36 -25.05 -6.77
N THR A 123 -0.03 -26.19 -6.18
CA THR A 123 -0.05 -27.48 -6.86
C THR A 123 -1.05 -27.58 -8.02
N SER A 124 -2.10 -26.76 -8.01
CA SER A 124 -3.14 -26.73 -9.05
C SER A 124 -2.94 -25.62 -10.07
N LEU A 125 -1.92 -24.77 -9.92
CA LEU A 125 -1.71 -23.61 -10.77
C LEU A 125 -1.24 -24.06 -12.15
N THR A 126 -2.00 -23.67 -13.17
CA THR A 126 -1.75 -24.06 -14.57
C THR A 126 -1.62 -22.86 -15.51
N SER A 127 -2.09 -21.69 -15.09
CA SER A 127 -2.04 -20.48 -15.90
C SER A 127 -1.70 -19.27 -15.03
N VAL A 128 -0.75 -18.48 -15.49
CA VAL A 128 -0.34 -17.20 -14.89
C VAL A 128 -0.35 -16.15 -15.97
N THR A 129 -1.12 -15.08 -15.76
CA THR A 129 -1.17 -13.91 -16.64
C THR A 129 -0.84 -12.67 -15.84
N VAL A 130 0.09 -11.88 -16.34
CA VAL A 130 0.51 -10.63 -15.72
C VAL A 130 0.43 -9.50 -16.74
N ASN A 131 -0.15 -8.37 -16.35
CA ASN A 131 -0.10 -7.11 -17.07
C ASN A 131 0.53 -6.05 -16.15
N GLY A 132 1.63 -5.42 -16.58
CA GLY A 132 2.30 -4.35 -15.82
C GLY A 132 1.45 -3.09 -15.69
N GLY A 133 0.63 -2.79 -16.70
CA GLY A 133 -0.20 -1.59 -16.73
C GLY A 133 0.46 -0.52 -17.59
N ALA A 134 0.42 0.73 -17.13
CA ALA A 134 1.08 1.84 -17.81
C ALA A 134 2.20 2.35 -16.92
N GLY A 135 3.42 2.52 -17.44
CA GLY A 135 4.57 2.91 -16.65
C GLY A 135 5.84 2.23 -17.09
N ALA A 136 6.89 2.30 -16.27
CA ALA A 136 8.09 1.50 -16.46
C ALA A 136 8.06 0.39 -15.41
N ASP A 137 7.49 -0.74 -15.78
CA ASP A 137 7.21 -1.84 -14.87
C ASP A 137 8.42 -2.76 -14.71
N ARG A 138 8.41 -3.59 -13.66
CA ARG A 138 9.37 -4.68 -13.52
C ARG A 138 8.62 -5.94 -13.12
N ILE A 139 8.61 -6.91 -14.01
CA ILE A 139 7.85 -8.15 -13.83
C ILE A 139 8.83 -9.33 -13.69
N THR A 140 8.73 -10.03 -12.55
CA THR A 140 9.39 -11.32 -12.35
C THR A 140 8.32 -12.40 -12.33
N GLY A 141 8.37 -13.27 -13.35
CA GLY A 141 7.45 -14.39 -13.50
C GLY A 141 7.66 -15.50 -12.46
N THR A 142 6.96 -16.60 -12.67
CA THR A 142 7.07 -17.84 -11.90
C THR A 142 8.12 -18.77 -12.52
N ALA A 143 8.27 -19.97 -11.94
CA ALA A 143 9.03 -21.05 -12.57
C ALA A 143 8.22 -21.83 -13.63
N LEU A 144 6.93 -21.51 -13.81
CA LEU A 144 6.04 -22.13 -14.79
C LEU A 144 6.03 -21.32 -16.10
N ALA A 145 5.23 -21.77 -17.06
CA ALA A 145 4.94 -20.97 -18.25
C ALA A 145 4.01 -19.81 -17.86
N ASP A 146 4.47 -18.57 -18.07
CA ASP A 146 3.72 -17.36 -17.79
C ASP A 146 3.38 -16.61 -19.09
N ASN A 147 2.27 -15.88 -19.08
CA ASN A 147 2.01 -14.81 -20.04
C ASN A 147 2.29 -13.46 -19.38
N LEU A 148 3.41 -12.84 -19.71
CA LEU A 148 3.85 -11.57 -19.13
C LEU A 148 3.74 -10.46 -20.18
N ASN A 149 2.86 -9.49 -19.94
CA ASN A 149 2.75 -8.28 -20.73
C ASN A 149 3.22 -7.09 -19.88
N GLY A 150 4.25 -6.38 -20.33
CA GLY A 150 4.71 -5.15 -19.67
C GLY A 150 3.65 -4.05 -19.71
N GLY A 151 2.88 -3.98 -20.79
CA GLY A 151 1.90 -2.93 -21.01
C GLY A 151 2.51 -1.73 -21.75
N GLU A 152 2.13 -0.52 -21.34
CA GLU A 152 2.66 0.71 -21.96
C GLU A 152 3.88 1.22 -21.22
N GLY A 153 5.03 1.31 -21.90
CA GLY A 153 6.22 2.00 -21.41
C GLY A 153 7.50 1.17 -21.60
N ASN A 154 8.46 1.33 -20.68
CA ASN A 154 9.78 0.68 -20.78
C ASN A 154 9.95 -0.29 -19.60
N ASP A 155 9.70 -1.57 -19.85
CA ASP A 155 9.55 -2.61 -18.82
C ASP A 155 10.71 -3.62 -18.77
#